data_AF-A0A921SWN4-F1
#
_entry.id   AF-A0A921SWN4-F1
#
_cell.length_a   1.000
_cell.length_b   1.000
_cell.length_c   1.000
_cell.angle_alpha   90.00
_cell.angle_beta   90.00
_cell.angle_gamma   90.00
#
_symmetry.space_group_name_H-M   'P 1'
#
loop_
_entity.id
_entity.type
_entity.pdbx_description
1 polymer ?
#
loop_
_entity_poly.entity_id
_entity_poly.type
_entity_poly.pdbx_seq_one_letter_code
_entity_poly.pdbx_strand_id
1 'polypeptide(L)'
;MSARTAPSRPSAARLVGVMLALTLLAAGCGGEDPAPEATTSSSAASDGGGASEAAEPSDGGGQSVAGVPQDPYPATPAPDDFEAPDPCSGEGAYFAEVGGTASPELPERAGETLTIEVSGIDGTDAQLTATLGEGMPREVEPLTLGETTTIDLWTISVTSVCEDSEQVEFDLID
;
A
#
# COMPACT_ATOMS: atom_id res chain seq x y z
N MET A 1 -0.02 -68.19 -6.30
CA MET A 1 -1.49 -68.21 -6.21
C MET A 1 -1.93 -67.49 -4.94
N SER A 2 -2.45 -66.28 -5.08
CA SER A 2 -3.54 -65.67 -4.27
C SER A 2 -3.54 -64.17 -4.51
N ALA A 3 -4.37 -63.76 -5.47
CA ALA A 3 -4.77 -62.38 -5.68
C ALA A 3 -5.89 -62.04 -4.69
N ARG A 4 -5.86 -60.84 -4.11
CA ARG A 4 -7.05 -60.18 -3.56
C ARG A 4 -7.08 -58.74 -4.04
N THR A 5 -7.99 -58.51 -4.96
CA THR A 5 -8.45 -57.22 -5.46
C THR A 5 -9.58 -56.72 -4.56
N ALA A 6 -9.58 -55.44 -4.20
CA ALA A 6 -10.72 -54.74 -3.58
C ALA A 6 -10.68 -53.24 -3.97
N PRO A 7 -11.81 -52.53 -3.96
CA PRO A 7 -12.33 -51.85 -5.17
C PRO A 7 -12.11 -50.32 -5.22
N SER A 8 -12.19 -49.78 -6.44
CA SER A 8 -12.31 -48.35 -6.74
C SER A 8 -13.70 -47.81 -6.39
N ARG A 9 -13.78 -46.59 -5.88
CA ARG A 9 -15.02 -45.77 -5.90
C ARG A 9 -14.72 -44.42 -6.57
N PRO A 10 -15.45 -44.05 -7.64
CA PRO A 10 -15.36 -42.73 -8.25
C PRO A 10 -16.51 -41.80 -7.82
N SER A 11 -16.26 -40.48 -7.98
CA SER A 11 -17.22 -39.36 -8.06
C SER A 11 -17.94 -38.99 -6.76
N ALA A 12 -18.29 -37.74 -6.42
CA ALA A 12 -18.40 -36.45 -7.13
C ALA A 12 -18.19 -35.34 -6.07
N ALA A 13 -17.77 -34.12 -6.39
CA ALA A 13 -18.70 -33.09 -6.85
C ALA A 13 -17.90 -31.91 -7.44
N ARG A 14 -18.06 -31.69 -8.76
CA ARG A 14 -17.67 -30.43 -9.38
C ARG A 14 -18.81 -29.45 -9.19
N LEU A 15 -18.58 -28.46 -8.33
CA LEU A 15 -19.51 -27.36 -8.08
C LEU A 15 -19.51 -26.40 -9.26
N VAL A 16 -20.72 -25.97 -9.58
CA VAL A 16 -21.15 -25.09 -10.67
C VAL A 16 -20.70 -23.66 -10.40
N GLY A 17 -20.11 -22.99 -11.39
CA GLY A 17 -19.76 -21.57 -11.34
C GLY A 17 -20.23 -20.86 -12.61
N VAL A 18 -21.27 -20.04 -12.45
CA VAL A 18 -22.00 -19.30 -13.48
C VAL A 18 -21.11 -18.27 -14.18
N MET A 19 -20.91 -18.40 -15.49
CA MET A 19 -20.34 -17.33 -16.33
C MET A 19 -21.37 -16.22 -16.47
N LEU A 20 -21.17 -15.11 -15.75
CA LEU A 20 -21.92 -13.88 -15.92
C LEU A 20 -21.03 -12.89 -16.67
N ALA A 21 -21.22 -12.83 -17.99
CA ALA A 21 -20.57 -11.87 -18.86
C ALA A 21 -21.26 -10.50 -18.70
N LEU A 22 -20.59 -9.57 -18.00
CA LEU A 22 -20.94 -8.16 -17.99
C LEU A 22 -20.04 -7.42 -18.97
N THR A 23 -20.53 -7.24 -20.19
CA THR A 23 -19.96 -6.30 -21.16
C THR A 23 -20.30 -4.88 -20.74
N LEU A 24 -19.33 -4.15 -20.19
CA LEU A 24 -19.45 -2.72 -19.92
C LEU A 24 -19.09 -1.90 -21.16
N LEU A 25 -19.91 -0.86 -21.33
CA LEU A 25 -20.12 0.00 -22.48
C LEU A 25 -18.87 0.69 -23.03
N ALA A 26 -18.78 0.69 -24.35
CA ALA A 26 -17.97 1.60 -25.12
C ALA A 26 -18.67 2.96 -25.33
N ALA A 27 -17.83 3.99 -25.43
CA ALA A 27 -18.01 5.24 -26.18
C ALA A 27 -18.97 6.31 -25.63
N GLY A 28 -18.36 7.34 -25.02
CA GLY A 28 -18.94 8.67 -24.84
C GLY A 28 -17.82 9.71 -24.96
N CYS A 29 -17.54 10.10 -26.20
CA CYS A 29 -16.62 11.15 -26.61
C CYS A 29 -17.40 12.48 -26.75
N GLY A 30 -16.80 13.59 -26.31
CA GLY A 30 -17.31 14.96 -26.49
C GLY A 30 -17.30 15.67 -25.13
N GLY A 31 -16.49 16.69 -24.89
CA GLY A 31 -16.02 17.75 -25.78
C GLY A 31 -16.49 19.08 -25.18
N GLU A 32 -15.61 20.09 -25.28
CA GLU A 32 -15.81 21.53 -25.05
C GLU A 32 -15.26 22.11 -23.73
N ASP A 33 -14.37 23.07 -23.95
CA ASP A 33 -13.55 23.93 -23.08
C ASP A 33 -14.35 24.77 -22.05
N PRO A 34 -13.80 25.05 -20.85
CA PRO A 34 -14.36 26.08 -19.98
C PRO A 34 -13.88 27.47 -20.41
N ALA A 35 -14.79 28.29 -20.97
CA ALA A 35 -14.58 29.73 -21.09
C ALA A 35 -14.74 30.40 -19.71
N PRO A 36 -13.77 31.21 -19.24
CA PRO A 36 -13.98 32.01 -18.04
C PRO A 36 -14.86 33.23 -18.36
N GLU A 37 -15.96 33.36 -17.61
CA GLU A 37 -16.82 34.54 -17.65
C GLU A 37 -16.05 35.78 -17.19
N ALA A 38 -15.99 36.77 -18.07
CA ALA A 38 -15.43 38.09 -17.81
C ALA A 38 -16.32 38.85 -16.82
N THR A 39 -15.89 38.92 -15.56
CA THR A 39 -16.46 39.89 -14.61
C THR A 39 -15.91 41.26 -14.93
N THR A 40 -16.74 42.07 -15.59
CA THR A 40 -16.59 43.51 -15.68
C THR A 40 -16.78 44.12 -14.30
N SER A 41 -15.76 44.78 -13.78
CA SER A 41 -15.92 45.81 -12.76
C SER A 41 -15.14 47.04 -13.20
N SER A 42 -15.89 47.99 -13.77
CA SER A 42 -15.45 49.36 -13.93
C SER A 42 -15.20 49.97 -12.56
N SER A 43 -14.02 50.57 -12.38
CA SER A 43 -13.79 51.63 -11.41
C SER A 43 -12.84 52.64 -12.03
N ALA A 44 -13.24 53.91 -11.95
CA ALA A 44 -12.72 55.03 -12.69
C ALA A 44 -11.29 55.45 -12.28
N ALA A 45 -10.68 56.24 -13.17
CA ALA A 45 -9.34 56.78 -13.15
C ALA A 45 -9.00 57.72 -11.95
N SER A 46 -7.71 57.75 -11.60
CA SER A 46 -7.01 58.99 -11.20
C SER A 46 -5.50 58.85 -11.45
N ASP A 47 -4.98 59.76 -12.27
CA ASP A 47 -3.57 59.98 -12.55
C ASP A 47 -2.79 60.39 -11.29
N GLY A 48 -1.58 59.85 -11.14
CA GLY A 48 -0.60 60.28 -10.15
C GLY A 48 0.72 59.54 -10.33
N GLY A 49 1.67 60.16 -11.04
CA GLY A 49 2.96 59.57 -11.39
C GLY A 49 3.90 59.30 -10.21
N GLY A 50 4.87 58.42 -10.45
CA GLY A 50 5.96 58.13 -9.52
C GLY A 50 6.82 56.99 -10.05
N ALA A 51 8.13 57.24 -10.14
CA ALA A 51 9.12 56.43 -10.83
C ALA A 51 9.63 55.23 -10.02
N SER A 52 10.22 54.27 -10.75
CA SER A 52 11.14 53.18 -10.30
C SER A 52 10.44 52.14 -9.40
N GLU A 53 10.58 50.84 -9.62
CA GLU A 53 11.82 50.07 -9.55
C GLU A 53 11.77 48.85 -10.50
N ALA A 54 12.94 48.47 -11.00
CA ALA A 54 13.14 47.33 -11.88
C ALA A 54 12.69 46.03 -11.20
N ALA A 55 11.81 45.29 -11.87
CA ALA A 55 11.61 43.88 -11.57
C ALA A 55 12.84 43.11 -12.05
N GLU A 56 13.75 42.79 -11.12
CA GLU A 56 14.76 41.76 -11.34
C GLU A 56 14.05 40.39 -11.24
N PRO A 57 14.14 39.51 -12.26
CA PRO A 57 13.74 38.12 -12.07
C PRO A 57 14.79 37.46 -11.16
N SER A 58 14.37 37.08 -9.95
CA SER A 58 15.19 36.28 -9.04
C SER A 58 15.26 34.84 -9.56
N ASP A 59 16.11 34.61 -10.57
CA ASP A 59 16.67 33.30 -10.87
C ASP A 59 17.60 32.92 -9.71
N GLY A 60 17.20 31.95 -8.90
CA GLY A 60 17.89 31.72 -7.64
C GLY A 60 17.61 30.39 -6.97
N GLY A 61 17.90 29.30 -7.68
CA GLY A 61 18.35 28.07 -7.03
C GLY A 61 17.26 27.08 -6.68
N GLY A 62 16.98 26.18 -7.63
CA GLY A 62 16.50 24.86 -7.28
C GLY A 62 17.46 24.21 -6.29
N GLN A 63 16.92 23.85 -5.14
CA GLN A 63 17.40 22.69 -4.40
C GLN A 63 16.16 21.83 -4.18
N SER A 64 15.84 21.02 -5.18
CA SER A 64 15.27 19.72 -4.91
C SER A 64 16.23 19.06 -3.91
N VAL A 65 15.87 19.10 -2.63
CA VAL A 65 16.59 18.38 -1.58
C VAL A 65 16.52 16.92 -2.03
N ALA A 66 17.61 16.40 -2.58
CA ALA A 66 17.72 14.97 -2.79
C ALA A 66 17.55 14.36 -1.40
N GLY A 67 16.48 13.60 -1.21
CA GLY A 67 16.17 12.98 0.08
C GLY A 67 17.40 12.22 0.56
N VAL A 68 17.84 12.50 1.79
CA VAL A 68 18.90 11.71 2.41
C VAL A 68 18.38 10.28 2.52
N PRO A 69 19.06 9.27 1.95
CA PRO A 69 18.65 7.88 2.11
C PRO A 69 18.45 7.57 3.59
N GLN A 70 17.27 7.07 3.93
CA GLN A 70 16.96 6.62 5.28
C GLN A 70 17.30 5.13 5.37
N ASP A 71 17.94 4.70 6.46
CA ASP A 71 18.09 3.27 6.74
C ASP A 71 16.71 2.62 6.88
N PRO A 72 16.50 1.36 6.51
CA PRO A 72 15.21 0.69 6.68
C PRO A 72 14.81 0.54 8.15
N TYR A 73 13.53 0.30 8.42
CA TYR A 73 13.09 -0.12 9.76
C TYR A 73 13.63 -1.53 10.05
N PRO A 74 14.27 -1.76 11.21
CA PRO A 74 14.92 -3.03 11.48
C PRO A 74 13.92 -4.16 11.69
N ALA A 75 14.30 -5.35 11.26
CA ALA A 75 13.61 -6.59 11.58
C ALA A 75 14.09 -7.11 12.94
N THR A 76 13.16 -7.59 13.75
CA THR A 76 13.42 -8.27 15.01
C THR A 76 13.06 -9.74 14.85
N PRO A 77 14.01 -10.67 15.09
CA PRO A 77 13.78 -12.09 14.93
C PRO A 77 12.60 -12.60 15.77
N ALA A 78 11.95 -13.65 15.28
CA ALA A 78 10.91 -14.36 16.01
C ALA A 78 11.44 -14.88 17.36
N PRO A 79 10.62 -14.89 18.42
CA PRO A 79 11.01 -15.46 19.70
C PRO A 79 11.24 -16.98 19.59
N ASP A 80 12.12 -17.53 20.43
CA ASP A 80 12.49 -18.95 20.39
C ASP A 80 11.30 -19.90 20.59
N ASP A 81 10.24 -19.44 21.26
CA ASP A 81 9.00 -20.16 21.56
C ASP A 81 7.83 -19.79 20.63
N PHE A 82 8.10 -19.16 19.48
CA PHE A 82 7.08 -18.86 18.48
C PHE A 82 6.44 -20.14 17.92
N GLU A 83 5.12 -20.25 18.04
CA GLU A 83 4.33 -21.31 17.41
C GLU A 83 3.71 -20.77 16.12
N ALA A 84 4.17 -21.32 14.99
CA ALA A 84 3.71 -20.91 13.68
C ALA A 84 2.21 -21.21 13.49
N PRO A 85 1.41 -20.23 13.04
CA PRO A 85 0.03 -20.50 12.62
C PRO A 85 0.00 -21.31 11.32
N ASP A 86 -1.19 -21.79 10.95
CA ASP A 86 -1.39 -22.39 9.63
C ASP A 86 -1.12 -21.32 8.56
N PRO A 87 -0.27 -21.60 7.56
CA PRO A 87 0.12 -20.59 6.58
C PRO A 87 -1.06 -20.19 5.70
N CYS A 88 -1.23 -18.89 5.48
CA CYS A 88 -2.20 -18.33 4.52
C CYS A 88 -3.64 -18.74 4.83
N SER A 89 -3.97 -18.86 6.12
CA SER A 89 -5.28 -19.24 6.59
C SER A 89 -6.30 -18.08 6.53
N GLY A 90 -5.84 -16.85 6.29
CA GLY A 90 -6.65 -15.64 6.42
C GLY A 90 -6.99 -15.30 7.87
N GLU A 91 -6.21 -15.80 8.82
CA GLU A 91 -6.42 -15.59 10.26
C GLU A 91 -5.68 -14.35 10.79
N GLY A 92 -4.74 -13.79 10.03
CA GLY A 92 -4.15 -12.49 10.37
C GLY A 92 -5.21 -11.40 10.52
N ALA A 93 -5.05 -10.55 11.53
CA ALA A 93 -5.96 -9.43 11.76
C ALA A 93 -5.93 -8.43 10.59
N TYR A 94 -4.79 -8.35 9.92
CA TYR A 94 -4.54 -7.51 8.76
C TYR A 94 -3.87 -8.32 7.65
N PHE A 95 -4.14 -7.96 6.40
CA PHE A 95 -3.42 -8.48 5.26
C PHE A 95 -3.17 -7.39 4.22
N ALA A 96 -2.17 -7.59 3.37
CA ALA A 96 -1.93 -6.75 2.21
C ALA A 96 -1.47 -7.64 1.04
N GLU A 97 -1.99 -7.34 -0.15
CA GLU A 97 -1.52 -7.94 -1.40
C GLU A 97 -0.31 -7.15 -1.93
N VAL A 98 0.54 -7.78 -2.75
CA VAL A 98 1.66 -7.10 -3.42
C VAL A 98 1.15 -5.92 -4.26
N GLY A 99 1.74 -4.74 -4.05
CA GLY A 99 1.32 -3.46 -4.63
C GLY A 99 0.09 -2.84 -3.96
N GLY A 100 -0.42 -3.45 -2.89
CA GLY A 100 -1.55 -3.00 -2.10
C GLY A 100 -1.17 -2.62 -0.67
N THR A 101 -2.13 -2.01 0.02
CA THR A 101 -1.99 -1.60 1.42
C THR A 101 -2.77 -2.50 2.37
N ALA A 102 -2.45 -2.43 3.66
CA ALA A 102 -3.16 -3.13 4.72
C ALA A 102 -4.70 -3.02 4.63
N SER A 103 -5.36 -4.17 4.81
CA SER A 103 -6.80 -4.33 4.91
C SER A 103 -7.13 -5.18 6.14
N PRO A 104 -7.98 -4.70 7.08
CA PRO A 104 -8.53 -3.34 7.12
C PRO A 104 -7.41 -2.28 7.32
N GLU A 105 -7.75 -1.00 7.19
CA GLU A 105 -6.81 0.07 7.50
C GLU A 105 -6.31 -0.03 8.95
N LEU A 106 -5.03 0.28 9.15
CA LEU A 106 -4.42 0.23 10.48
C LEU A 106 -5.01 1.34 11.38
N PRO A 107 -5.19 1.08 12.68
CA PRO A 107 -5.72 2.05 13.62
C PRO A 107 -4.76 3.24 13.79
N GLU A 108 -5.32 4.44 13.84
CA GLU A 108 -4.61 5.66 14.24
C GLU A 108 -4.11 5.54 15.69
N ARG A 109 -2.87 5.99 15.95
CA ARG A 109 -2.29 6.03 17.29
C ARG A 109 -1.73 7.42 17.54
N ALA A 110 -2.16 8.05 18.64
CA ALA A 110 -1.76 9.40 19.03
C ALA A 110 -1.93 10.49 17.95
N GLY A 111 -2.94 10.36 17.08
CA GLY A 111 -3.20 11.32 16.00
C GLY A 111 -2.35 11.10 14.76
N GLU A 112 -1.59 10.01 14.70
CA GLU A 112 -0.74 9.62 13.57
C GLU A 112 -1.30 8.35 12.91
N THR A 113 -1.14 8.24 11.59
CA THR A 113 -1.54 7.06 10.81
C THR A 113 -0.32 6.30 10.31
N LEU A 114 -0.45 4.99 10.17
CA LEU A 114 0.55 4.13 9.54
C LEU A 114 -0.07 3.43 8.33
N THR A 115 0.56 3.60 7.17
CA THR A 115 0.25 2.82 5.97
C THR A 115 1.37 1.83 5.71
N ILE A 116 1.01 0.55 5.59
CA ILE A 116 1.90 -0.53 5.19
C ILE A 116 1.53 -0.96 3.79
N GLU A 117 2.52 -0.97 2.90
CA GLU A 117 2.45 -1.49 1.54
C GLU A 117 3.36 -2.71 1.41
N VAL A 118 2.88 -3.76 0.75
CA VAL A 118 3.72 -4.91 0.37
C VAL A 118 4.31 -4.63 -0.99
N SER A 119 5.61 -4.34 -1.06
CA SER A 119 6.28 -4.06 -2.34
C SER A 119 6.64 -5.33 -3.11
N GLY A 120 6.71 -6.48 -2.42
CA GLY A 120 6.97 -7.77 -3.04
C GLY A 120 7.13 -8.90 -2.02
N ILE A 121 7.34 -10.11 -2.54
CA ILE A 121 7.68 -11.31 -1.77
C ILE A 121 8.88 -11.97 -2.46
N ASP A 122 9.91 -12.35 -1.71
CA ASP A 122 11.08 -13.12 -2.19
C ASP A 122 11.20 -14.41 -1.39
N GLY A 123 10.65 -15.51 -1.94
CA GLY A 123 10.54 -16.78 -1.21
C GLY A 123 9.69 -16.64 0.05
N THR A 124 10.32 -16.71 1.22
CA THR A 124 9.65 -16.57 2.52
C THR A 124 9.71 -15.15 3.09
N ASP A 125 10.41 -14.24 2.42
CA ASP A 125 10.64 -12.88 2.88
C ASP A 125 9.57 -11.93 2.31
N ALA A 126 8.88 -11.21 3.20
CA ALA A 126 8.01 -10.10 2.84
C ALA A 126 8.82 -8.81 2.70
N GLN A 127 8.66 -8.13 1.57
CA GLN A 127 9.23 -6.80 1.31
C GLN A 127 8.15 -5.76 1.62
N LEU A 128 8.36 -4.94 2.65
CA LEU A 128 7.38 -3.96 3.11
C LEU A 128 7.91 -2.53 3.00
N THR A 129 7.00 -1.60 2.73
CA THR A 129 7.24 -0.15 2.86
C THR A 129 6.23 0.45 3.82
N ALA A 130 6.70 1.37 4.65
CA ALA A 130 5.90 2.03 5.67
C ALA A 130 5.88 3.55 5.48
N THR A 131 4.69 4.13 5.61
CA THR A 131 4.48 5.59 5.56
C THR A 131 3.77 6.04 6.83
N LEU A 132 4.39 6.97 7.56
CA LEU A 132 3.77 7.63 8.72
C LEU A 132 3.09 8.92 8.23
N GLY A 133 1.79 9.03 8.46
CA GLY A 133 0.99 10.18 8.06
C GLY A 133 1.09 10.45 6.55
N GLU A 134 1.33 11.72 6.19
CA GLU A 134 1.62 12.15 4.82
C GLU A 134 3.14 12.22 4.54
N GLY A 135 3.94 11.49 5.33
CA GLY A 135 5.39 11.46 5.24
C GLY A 135 5.93 10.76 3.99
N MET A 136 7.26 10.71 3.90
CA MET A 136 7.92 9.93 2.86
C MET A 136 7.90 8.44 3.21
N PRO A 137 7.61 7.55 2.24
CA PRO A 137 7.72 6.12 2.45
C PRO A 137 9.14 5.71 2.83
N ARG A 138 9.26 4.75 3.74
CA ARG A 138 10.52 4.17 4.21
C ARG A 138 10.43 2.65 4.19
N GLU A 139 11.47 2.01 3.67
CA GLU A 139 11.57 0.55 3.60
C GLU A 139 11.64 -0.07 5.00
N VAL A 140 11.13 -1.29 5.12
CA VAL A 140 11.36 -2.19 6.25
C VAL A 140 12.35 -3.25 5.79
N GLU A 141 13.26 -3.68 6.68
CA GLU A 141 14.06 -4.87 6.41
C GLU A 141 13.13 -6.07 6.10
N PRO A 142 13.52 -6.99 5.23
CA PRO A 142 12.66 -8.12 4.89
C PRO A 142 12.26 -8.91 6.14
N LEU A 143 10.97 -9.27 6.23
CA LEU A 143 10.41 -9.98 7.37
C LEU A 143 9.92 -11.36 6.96
N THR A 144 10.23 -12.36 7.78
CA THR A 144 9.68 -13.71 7.68
C THR A 144 8.62 -13.97 8.75
N LEU A 145 7.97 -15.13 8.66
CA LEU A 145 6.98 -15.60 9.62
C LEU A 145 7.48 -15.49 11.08
N GLY A 146 6.72 -14.81 11.92
CA GLY A 146 6.98 -14.61 13.35
C GLY A 146 7.93 -13.46 13.67
N GLU A 147 8.58 -12.88 12.67
CA GLU A 147 9.42 -11.70 12.86
C GLU A 147 8.57 -10.45 13.00
N THR A 148 9.17 -9.45 13.64
CA THR A 148 8.49 -8.20 13.96
C THR A 148 9.29 -6.99 13.52
N THR A 149 8.62 -5.86 13.33
CA THR A 149 9.27 -4.56 13.19
C THR A 149 8.51 -3.52 14.00
N THR A 150 9.22 -2.57 14.58
CA THR A 150 8.61 -1.43 15.28
C THR A 150 8.77 -0.16 14.45
N ILE A 151 7.64 0.46 14.15
CA ILE A 151 7.51 1.66 13.33
C ILE A 151 6.77 2.67 14.20
N ASP A 152 7.53 3.54 14.86
CA ASP A 152 7.01 4.52 15.81
C ASP A 152 6.12 3.86 16.89
N LEU A 153 4.80 4.10 16.87
CA LEU A 153 3.84 3.56 17.83
C LEU A 153 3.22 2.21 17.47
N TRP A 154 3.61 1.60 16.34
CA TRP A 154 3.10 0.30 15.90
C TRP A 154 4.22 -0.74 15.91
N THR A 155 3.95 -1.91 16.47
CA THR A 155 4.79 -3.08 16.24
C THR A 155 3.99 -4.08 15.42
N ILE A 156 4.53 -4.44 14.26
CA ILE A 156 3.92 -5.39 13.33
C ILE A 156 4.57 -6.75 13.55
N SER A 157 3.77 -7.81 13.56
CA SER A 157 4.21 -9.20 13.58
C SER A 157 3.72 -9.91 12.33
N VAL A 158 4.63 -10.43 11.50
CA VAL A 158 4.23 -11.20 10.31
C VAL A 158 3.70 -12.55 10.75
N THR A 159 2.47 -12.88 10.33
CA THR A 159 1.80 -14.15 10.68
C THR A 159 1.74 -15.10 9.49
N SER A 160 1.86 -14.62 8.25
CA SER A 160 2.04 -15.45 7.06
C SER A 160 2.62 -14.67 5.89
N VAL A 161 3.43 -15.35 5.05
CA VAL A 161 3.90 -14.85 3.75
C VAL A 161 3.45 -15.85 2.69
N CYS A 162 2.59 -15.39 1.79
CA CYS A 162 1.81 -16.23 0.88
C CYS A 162 2.21 -15.93 -0.56
N GLU A 163 3.29 -16.57 -1.03
CA GLU A 163 3.84 -16.37 -2.38
C GLU A 163 2.80 -16.67 -3.47
N ASP A 164 2.05 -17.78 -3.34
CA ASP A 164 1.07 -18.22 -4.35
C ASP A 164 -0.10 -17.22 -4.55
N SER A 165 -0.45 -16.48 -3.50
CA SER A 165 -1.53 -15.49 -3.52
C SER A 165 -1.02 -14.05 -3.46
N GLU A 166 0.30 -13.84 -3.56
CA GLU A 166 0.95 -12.54 -3.47
C GLU A 166 0.47 -11.71 -2.26
N GLN A 167 0.37 -12.34 -1.09
CA GLN A 167 -0.23 -11.75 0.10
C GLN A 167 0.66 -11.90 1.34
N VAL A 168 0.63 -10.91 2.22
CA VAL A 168 1.24 -10.97 3.56
C VAL A 168 0.15 -10.75 4.59
N GLU A 169 0.07 -11.63 5.58
CA GLU A 169 -0.79 -11.50 6.76
C GLU A 169 0.05 -11.08 7.97
N PHE A 170 -0.49 -10.19 8.80
CA PHE A 170 0.19 -9.70 9.97
C PHE A 170 -0.76 -9.21 11.06
N ASP A 171 -0.23 -9.12 12.27
CA ASP A 171 -0.91 -8.59 13.45
C ASP A 171 -0.20 -7.34 13.99
N LEU A 172 -0.93 -6.54 14.75
CA LEU A 172 -0.37 -5.48 15.57
C LEU A 172 -0.19 -5.99 17.00
N ILE A 173 1.00 -5.81 17.55
CA ILE A 173 1.33 -6.15 18.93
C ILE A 173 1.72 -4.89 19.72
N ASP A 174 1.35 -4.84 20.99
CA ASP A 174 1.54 -3.71 21.92
C ASP A 174 2.63 -3.98 22.96
#